data_AF-A0A6P7GP80-F1
#
_entry.id   AF-A0A6P7GP80-F1
#
_cell.length_a   1.000
_cell.length_b   1.000
_cell.length_c   1.000
_cell.angle_alpha   90.00
_cell.angle_beta   90.00
_cell.angle_gamma   90.00
#
_symmetry.space_group_name_H-M   'P 1'
#
loop_
_entity.id
_entity.type
_entity.pdbx_description
1 polymer ?
#
loop_
_entity_poly.entity_id
_entity_poly.type
_entity_poly.pdbx_seq_one_letter_code
_entity_poly.pdbx_strand_id
1 'polypeptide(L)'
;MMNYGKNDTAVLPENHVYITPTKQVKNMGDMQHWEKSEAYHEYLGFVCALNEAIKCKTNSAGSANASEEINKICSLLNSLDTWIDEIPPIQQPQRFGNQAFKQWFAKVKDLKILQQVDMHTCFNHLRYPFVEVIGR
;
A
#
# COMPACT_ATOMS: atom_id res chain seq x y z
N MET A 1 6.34 19.84 -21.10
CA MET A 1 6.81 18.46 -20.82
C MET A 1 7.62 18.51 -19.55
N MET A 2 7.10 17.98 -18.44
CA MET A 2 7.86 17.88 -17.19
C MET A 2 8.90 16.78 -17.35
N ASN A 3 10.18 17.15 -17.29
CA ASN A 3 11.31 16.24 -17.34
C ASN A 3 11.37 15.45 -16.02
N TYR A 4 10.86 14.22 -16.02
CA TYR A 4 11.05 13.26 -14.92
C TYR A 4 12.40 12.53 -15.01
N GLY A 5 13.41 13.18 -15.59
CA GLY A 5 14.74 12.64 -15.82
C GLY A 5 15.74 13.13 -14.78
N LYS A 6 15.72 12.55 -13.58
CA LYS A 6 16.89 12.45 -12.70
C LYS A 6 16.65 11.29 -11.73
N ASN A 7 17.54 10.29 -11.80
CA ASN A 7 17.69 9.25 -10.79
C ASN A 7 18.33 9.86 -9.54
N ASP A 8 17.61 10.76 -8.87
CA ASP A 8 17.91 11.10 -7.49
C ASP A 8 17.16 10.05 -6.66
N THR A 9 17.85 8.97 -6.29
CA THR A 9 17.38 8.14 -5.18
C THR A 9 17.34 9.06 -3.97
N ALA A 10 16.15 9.56 -3.63
CA ALA A 10 15.95 10.39 -2.45
C ALA A 10 16.21 9.50 -1.23
N VAL A 11 17.48 9.40 -0.83
CA VAL A 11 17.88 8.77 0.42
C VAL A 11 17.39 9.70 1.51
N LEU A 12 16.38 9.26 2.25
CA LEU A 12 15.91 9.98 3.43
C LEU A 12 17.10 10.17 4.38
N PRO A 13 17.24 11.34 5.02
CA PRO A 13 18.34 11.57 5.92
C PRO A 13 18.28 10.58 7.10
N GLU A 14 19.43 10.16 7.63
CA GLU A 14 19.50 9.16 8.73
C GLU A 14 18.68 9.54 9.97
N ASN A 15 18.42 10.84 10.16
CA ASN A 15 17.61 11.38 11.25
C ASN A 15 16.12 11.57 10.88
N HIS A 16 15.64 10.97 9.80
CA HIS A 16 14.24 11.08 9.39
C HIS A 16 13.31 10.52 10.47
N VAL A 17 12.33 11.34 10.87
CA VAL A 17 11.35 10.96 11.89
C VAL A 17 10.05 10.56 11.20
N TYR A 18 9.71 9.28 11.26
CA TYR A 18 8.44 8.77 10.77
C TYR A 18 7.29 9.18 11.71
N ILE A 19 6.20 9.68 11.12
CA ILE A 19 4.97 10.04 11.83
C ILE A 19 3.79 9.19 11.34
N THR A 20 2.81 8.94 12.20
CA THR A 20 1.56 8.28 11.80
C THR A 20 0.73 9.22 10.91
N PRO A 21 0.34 8.80 9.68
CA PRO A 21 -0.50 9.60 8.82
C PRO A 21 -1.86 9.92 9.47
N THR A 22 -2.37 11.11 9.17
CA THR A 22 -3.69 11.56 9.63
C THR A 22 -4.46 12.17 8.47
N LYS A 23 -5.79 12.14 8.51
CA LYS A 23 -6.62 12.70 7.43
C LYS A 23 -6.46 14.22 7.35
N GLN A 24 -5.81 14.69 6.27
CA GLN A 24 -5.59 16.12 6.02
C GLN A 24 -6.63 16.74 5.07
N VAL A 25 -7.14 15.98 4.08
CA VAL A 25 -8.21 16.45 3.18
C VAL A 25 -9.57 16.13 3.79
N LYS A 26 -10.26 17.15 4.30
CA LYS A 26 -11.55 17.03 5.02
C LYS A 26 -12.69 17.72 4.28
N ASN A 27 -12.39 18.77 3.51
CA ASN A 27 -13.34 19.54 2.73
C ASN A 27 -12.72 19.98 1.39
N MET A 28 -13.51 20.64 0.54
CA MET A 28 -13.06 21.06 -0.80
C MET A 28 -11.96 22.12 -0.78
N GLY A 29 -11.89 22.97 0.25
CA GLY A 29 -10.82 23.97 0.40
C GLY A 29 -9.44 23.34 0.64
N ASP A 30 -9.40 22.17 1.28
CA ASP A 30 -8.16 21.44 1.54
C ASP A 30 -7.52 20.89 0.25
N MET A 31 -8.30 20.74 -0.83
CA MET A 31 -7.80 20.23 -2.12
C MET A 31 -6.69 21.10 -2.71
N GLN A 32 -6.78 22.42 -2.51
CA GLN A 32 -5.74 23.34 -2.99
C GLN A 32 -4.40 23.12 -2.28
N HIS A 33 -4.43 22.67 -1.03
CA HIS A 33 -3.23 22.32 -0.27
C HIS A 33 -2.72 20.94 -0.70
N TRP A 34 -3.62 19.98 -0.91
CA TRP A 34 -3.27 18.65 -1.41
C TRP A 34 -2.54 18.72 -2.75
N GLU A 35 -3.09 19.41 -3.75
CA GLU A 35 -2.50 19.52 -5.10
C GLU A 35 -1.12 20.19 -5.12
N LYS A 36 -0.80 20.99 -4.09
CA LYS A 36 0.50 21.65 -3.94
C LYS A 36 1.45 20.91 -3.00
N SER A 37 0.99 19.84 -2.35
CA SER A 37 1.77 19.12 -1.36
C SER A 37 2.87 18.25 -1.99
N GLU A 38 3.93 18.00 -1.24
CA GLU A 38 4.98 17.06 -1.64
C GLU A 38 4.40 15.66 -1.91
N ALA A 39 3.55 15.16 -1.01
CA ALA A 39 2.89 13.85 -1.15
C ALA A 39 2.10 13.69 -2.46
N TYR A 40 1.45 14.75 -2.96
CA TYR A 40 0.76 14.71 -4.25
C TYR A 40 1.74 14.52 -5.41
N HIS A 41 2.83 15.28 -5.42
CA HIS A 41 3.83 15.22 -6.49
C HIS A 41 4.60 13.90 -6.45
N GLU A 42 4.94 13.39 -5.26
CA GLU A 42 5.56 12.07 -5.09
C GLU A 42 4.64 10.95 -5.58
N TYR A 43 3.36 10.99 -5.19
CA TYR A 43 2.37 9.99 -5.61
C TYR A 43 2.20 9.98 -7.13
N LEU A 44 2.01 11.16 -7.74
CA LEU A 44 1.87 11.27 -9.19
C LEU A 44 3.15 10.84 -9.91
N GLY A 45 4.31 11.25 -9.41
CA GLY A 45 5.61 10.85 -9.92
C GLY A 45 5.80 9.33 -9.89
N PHE A 46 5.42 8.68 -8.80
CA PHE A 46 5.44 7.22 -8.66
C PHE A 46 4.54 6.53 -9.70
N VAL A 47 3.30 6.99 -9.87
CA VAL A 47 2.36 6.44 -10.87
C VAL A 47 2.91 6.61 -12.29
N CYS A 48 3.45 7.78 -12.62
CA CYS A 48 4.06 8.03 -13.92
C CYS A 48 5.29 7.13 -14.16
N ALA A 49 6.16 6.97 -13.16
CA ALA A 49 7.33 6.10 -13.25
C ALA A 49 6.95 4.64 -13.47
N LEU A 50 5.93 4.14 -12.77
CA LEU A 50 5.40 2.79 -12.99
C LEU A 50 4.85 2.63 -14.42
N ASN A 51 4.06 3.60 -14.89
CA ASN A 51 3.47 3.56 -16.23
C ASN A 51 4.54 3.49 -17.33
N GLU A 52 5.61 4.28 -17.22
CA GLU A 52 6.70 4.20 -18.19
C GLU A 52 7.51 2.90 -18.05
N ALA A 53 7.75 2.43 -16.82
CA ALA A 53 8.54 1.22 -16.56
C ALA A 53 7.90 -0.05 -17.12
N ILE A 54 6.57 -0.12 -17.21
CA ILE A 54 5.82 -1.30 -17.69
C ILE A 54 5.42 -1.21 -19.17
N LYS A 55 5.69 -0.08 -19.83
CA LYS A 55 5.32 0.14 -21.23
C LYS A 55 5.93 -0.92 -22.15
N CYS A 56 5.09 -1.49 -23.02
CA CYS A 56 5.46 -2.56 -23.96
C CYS A 56 6.04 -3.83 -23.31
N LYS A 57 5.82 -4.04 -22.00
CA LYS A 57 6.21 -5.28 -21.31
C LYS A 57 5.00 -6.17 -21.09
N THR A 58 5.18 -7.47 -21.23
CA THR A 58 4.20 -8.46 -20.78
C THR A 58 4.36 -8.69 -19.29
N ASN A 59 3.33 -9.26 -18.64
CA ASN A 59 3.41 -9.59 -17.21
C ASN A 59 4.60 -10.51 -16.90
N SER A 60 4.84 -11.53 -17.72
CA SER A 60 5.97 -12.46 -17.54
C SER A 60 7.33 -11.77 -17.64
N ALA A 61 7.46 -10.77 -18.51
CA ALA A 61 8.68 -9.99 -18.63
C ALA A 61 8.83 -8.98 -17.47
N GLY A 62 7.72 -8.46 -16.95
CA GLY A 62 7.71 -7.52 -15.82
C GLY A 62 8.03 -8.17 -14.47
N SER A 63 7.69 -9.44 -14.28
CA SER A 63 8.02 -10.21 -13.07
C SER A 63 9.37 -10.94 -13.15
N ALA A 64 9.99 -10.99 -14.33
CA ALA A 64 11.32 -11.55 -14.49
C ALA A 64 12.32 -10.77 -13.62
N ASN A 65 12.96 -11.47 -12.67
CA ASN A 65 13.89 -10.91 -11.69
C ASN A 65 13.25 -10.00 -10.63
N ALA A 66 12.04 -10.33 -10.15
CA ALA A 66 11.48 -9.71 -8.95
C ALA A 66 12.49 -9.80 -7.78
N SER A 67 12.70 -8.68 -7.09
CA SER A 67 13.61 -8.63 -5.94
C SER A 67 13.07 -9.43 -4.76
N GLU A 68 13.90 -9.68 -3.75
CA GLU A 68 13.48 -10.36 -2.54
C GLU A 68 12.33 -9.62 -1.82
N GLU A 69 12.39 -8.29 -1.79
CA GLU A 69 11.37 -7.43 -1.18
C GLU A 69 10.02 -7.56 -1.91
N ILE A 70 10.04 -7.58 -3.25
CA ILE A 70 8.83 -7.80 -4.05
C ILE A 70 8.26 -9.19 -3.76
N ASN A 71 9.11 -10.22 -3.68
CA ASN A 71 8.65 -11.57 -3.35
C ASN A 71 8.07 -11.65 -1.92
N LYS A 72 8.65 -10.95 -0.93
CA LYS A 72 8.08 -10.85 0.43
C LYS A 72 6.69 -10.21 0.41
N ILE A 73 6.49 -9.15 -0.38
CA ILE A 73 5.17 -8.53 -0.56
C ILE A 73 4.19 -9.51 -1.22
N CYS A 74 4.61 -10.25 -2.25
CA CYS A 74 3.77 -11.29 -2.86
C CYS A 74 3.39 -12.40 -1.86
N SER A 75 4.33 -12.86 -1.03
CA SER A 75 4.05 -13.85 0.03
C SER A 75 3.07 -13.32 1.08
N LEU A 76 3.20 -12.06 1.46
CA LEU A 76 2.22 -11.36 2.31
C LEU A 76 0.82 -11.41 1.69
N LEU A 77 0.69 -11.05 0.40
CA LEU A 77 -0.60 -11.09 -0.32
C LEU A 77 -1.17 -12.52 -0.41
N ASN A 78 -0.34 -13.52 -0.69
CA ASN A 78 -0.77 -14.93 -0.72
C ASN A 78 -1.28 -15.42 0.64
N SER A 79 -0.71 -14.92 1.73
CA SER A 79 -1.19 -15.23 3.08
C SER A 79 -2.58 -14.63 3.34
N LEU A 80 -2.80 -13.39 2.88
CA LEU A 80 -4.11 -12.75 2.95
C LEU A 80 -5.17 -13.54 2.16
N ASP A 81 -4.80 -14.01 0.97
CA ASP A 81 -5.62 -14.84 0.09
C ASP A 81 -5.96 -16.19 0.74
N THR A 82 -4.96 -16.88 1.31
CA THR A 82 -5.16 -18.14 2.05
C THR A 82 -6.18 -18.00 3.18
N TRP A 83 -6.19 -16.87 3.89
CA TRP A 83 -7.16 -16.64 4.96
C TRP A 83 -8.59 -16.46 4.45
N ILE A 84 -8.80 -16.13 3.17
CA ILE A 84 -10.14 -16.07 2.59
C ILE A 84 -10.73 -17.48 2.54
N ASP A 85 -9.94 -18.47 2.13
CA ASP A 85 -10.37 -19.88 2.10
C ASP A 85 -10.63 -20.43 3.52
N GLU A 86 -9.82 -20.01 4.50
CA GLU A 86 -9.98 -20.39 5.91
C GLU A 86 -11.23 -19.77 6.57
N ILE A 87 -11.74 -18.66 6.02
CA ILE A 87 -12.82 -17.86 6.61
C ILE A 87 -13.97 -17.72 5.60
N PRO A 88 -14.72 -18.80 5.34
CA PRO A 88 -15.75 -18.81 4.32
C PRO A 88 -16.91 -17.87 4.67
N PRO A 89 -17.65 -17.39 3.66
CA PRO A 89 -18.84 -16.57 3.88
C PRO A 89 -19.85 -17.25 4.80
N ILE A 90 -20.35 -16.51 5.79
CA ILE A 90 -21.36 -17.00 6.73
C ILE A 90 -22.75 -16.76 6.15
N GLN A 91 -23.64 -17.75 6.29
CA GLN A 91 -25.04 -17.56 5.95
C GLN A 91 -25.68 -16.57 6.92
N GLN A 92 -26.18 -15.46 6.41
CA GLN A 92 -26.70 -14.36 7.22
C GLN A 92 -27.94 -13.73 6.57
N PRO A 93 -28.87 -13.18 7.37
CA PRO A 93 -30.02 -12.45 6.84
C PRO A 93 -29.63 -11.08 6.25
N GLN A 94 -28.45 -10.57 6.61
CA GLN A 94 -27.96 -9.27 6.16
C GLN A 94 -27.51 -9.30 4.69
N ARG A 95 -28.04 -8.35 3.90
CA ARG A 95 -27.83 -8.25 2.45
C ARG A 95 -26.53 -7.55 2.02
N PHE A 96 -25.88 -6.83 2.92
CA PHE A 96 -24.65 -6.07 2.64
C PHE A 96 -23.53 -6.50 3.58
N GLY A 97 -22.34 -6.76 3.02
CA GLY A 97 -21.14 -7.12 3.78
C GLY A 97 -21.29 -8.44 4.55
N ASN A 98 -20.52 -9.46 4.19
CA ASN A 98 -20.54 -10.71 4.95
C ASN A 98 -19.82 -10.53 6.30
N GLN A 99 -20.39 -10.99 7.42
CA GLN A 99 -19.71 -10.91 8.72
C GLN A 99 -18.37 -11.66 8.75
N ALA A 100 -18.16 -12.66 7.87
CA ALA A 100 -16.88 -13.31 7.67
C ALA A 100 -15.75 -12.32 7.34
N PHE A 101 -16.05 -11.23 6.61
CA PHE A 101 -15.08 -10.18 6.32
C PHE A 101 -14.51 -9.56 7.60
N LYS A 102 -15.32 -9.35 8.64
CA LYS A 102 -14.81 -8.80 9.91
C LYS A 102 -13.84 -9.73 10.60
N GLN A 103 -14.09 -11.03 10.53
CA GLN A 103 -13.22 -12.06 11.11
C GLN A 103 -11.89 -12.10 10.35
N TRP A 104 -11.94 -12.13 9.02
CA TRP A 104 -10.76 -12.03 8.17
C TRP A 104 -9.98 -10.73 8.42
N PHE A 105 -10.67 -9.59 8.46
CA PHE A 105 -10.06 -8.28 8.65
C PHE A 105 -9.45 -8.10 10.05
N ALA A 106 -10.03 -8.74 11.08
CA ALA A 106 -9.42 -8.79 12.41
C ALA A 106 -8.07 -9.53 12.38
N LYS A 107 -7.95 -10.60 11.59
CA LYS A 107 -6.69 -11.34 11.38
C LYS A 107 -5.66 -10.50 10.63
N VAL A 108 -6.06 -9.76 9.60
CA VAL A 108 -5.21 -8.77 8.91
C VAL A 108 -4.70 -7.69 9.87
N LYS A 109 -5.56 -7.22 10.79
CA LYS A 109 -5.20 -6.24 11.82
C LYS A 109 -4.29 -6.78 12.93
N ASP A 110 -4.08 -8.08 13.05
CA ASP A 110 -3.18 -8.65 14.05
C ASP A 110 -1.69 -8.51 13.66
N LEU A 111 -1.39 -7.98 12.46
CA LEU A 111 -0.16 -7.26 12.04
C LEU A 111 1.21 -7.92 12.25
N LYS A 112 1.28 -9.12 12.82
CA LYS A 112 2.49 -9.96 12.87
C LYS A 112 3.02 -10.24 11.46
N ILE A 113 2.14 -10.19 10.47
CA ILE A 113 2.50 -10.41 9.08
C ILE A 113 3.30 -9.24 8.46
N LEU A 114 3.10 -8.00 8.93
CA LEU A 114 3.87 -6.85 8.45
C LEU A 114 5.30 -6.81 9.03
N GLN A 115 5.58 -7.57 10.11
CA GLN A 115 6.95 -7.73 10.64
C GLN A 115 7.85 -8.51 9.66
N GLN A 116 7.27 -9.25 8.70
CA GLN A 116 8.02 -10.05 7.73
C GLN A 116 8.67 -9.20 6.61
N VAL A 117 8.31 -7.91 6.50
CA VAL A 117 8.79 -7.01 5.44
C VAL A 117 9.99 -6.15 5.88
N ASP A 118 10.57 -6.39 7.07
CA ASP A 118 11.72 -5.64 7.62
C ASP A 118 11.56 -4.11 7.55
N MET A 119 10.37 -3.64 7.94
CA MET A 119 9.96 -2.23 7.90
C MET A 119 9.92 -1.61 9.30
N HIS A 120 10.84 -2.00 10.18
CA HIS A 120 10.72 -1.73 11.62
C HIS A 120 10.69 -0.23 11.97
N THR A 121 11.40 0.63 11.25
CA THR A 121 11.47 2.08 11.55
C THR A 121 10.27 2.87 11.01
N CYS A 122 9.72 2.49 9.86
CA CYS A 122 8.57 3.16 9.23
C CYS A 122 7.24 2.42 9.45
N PHE A 123 7.23 1.37 10.26
CA PHE A 123 6.08 0.48 10.47
C PHE A 123 4.78 1.24 10.77
N ASN A 124 4.81 2.18 11.70
CA ASN A 124 3.63 2.97 12.09
C ASN A 124 3.19 3.96 11.01
N HIS A 125 4.11 4.37 10.13
CA HIS A 125 3.80 5.22 8.99
C HIS A 125 3.06 4.43 7.90
N LEU A 126 3.48 3.18 7.65
CA LEU A 126 2.95 2.33 6.57
C LEU A 126 1.77 1.44 6.98
N ARG A 127 1.64 1.15 8.28
CA ARG A 127 0.52 0.39 8.84
C ARG A 127 -0.83 1.01 8.49
N TYR A 128 -0.94 2.33 8.62
CA TYR A 128 -2.21 3.03 8.44
C TYR A 128 -2.70 2.98 6.98
N PRO A 129 -1.88 3.34 5.97
CA PRO A 129 -2.23 3.16 4.56
C PRO A 129 -2.55 1.70 4.19
N PHE A 130 -1.76 0.72 4.65
CA PHE A 130 -1.96 -0.68 4.28
C PHE A 130 -3.33 -1.21 4.71
N VAL A 131 -3.74 -0.93 5.95
CA VAL A 131 -5.05 -1.36 6.46
C VAL A 131 -6.19 -0.59 5.77
N GLU A 132 -6.02 0.71 5.49
CA GLU A 132 -7.03 1.50 4.79
C GLU A 132 -7.27 1.05 3.34
N VAL A 133 -6.24 0.56 2.63
CA VAL A 133 -6.37 0.06 1.25
C VAL A 133 -7.26 -1.18 1.17
N ILE A 134 -7.26 -2.03 2.20
CA ILE A 134 -7.99 -3.29 2.21
C ILE A 134 -9.50 -3.08 2.44
N GLY A 135 -9.88 -2.10 3.26
CA GLY A 135 -11.28 -1.80 3.54
C GLY A 135 -11.54 -1.23 4.92
N ARG A 136 -12.81 -1.12 5.29
CA ARG A 136 -13.27 -0.64 6.60
C ARG A 136 -14.17 -1.66 7.28
#